data_AF-A0A3D3PR90-F1
#
_entry.id   AF-A0A3D3PR90-F1
#
_cell.length_a   1.000
_cell.length_b   1.000
_cell.length_c   1.000
_cell.angle_alpha   90.00
_cell.angle_beta   90.00
_cell.angle_gamma   90.00
#
_symmetry.space_group_name_H-M   'P 1'
#
loop_
_entity.id
_entity.type
_entity.pdbx_description
1 polymer ?
#
loop_
_entity_poly.entity_id
_entity_poly.type
_entity_poly.pdbx_seq_one_letter_code
_entity_poly.pdbx_strand_id
1 'polypeptide(L)' 'AIYSRGASADAKEGVMSFLEKRPAEFTGRVSQDMPSFFPWWEEKEYK' A
#
# COMPACT_ATOMS: atom_id res chain seq x y z
N ALA A 1 3.78 5.68 -8.45
CA ALA A 1 3.41 5.18 -7.10
C ALA A 1 1.94 5.43 -6.77
N ILE A 2 1.41 6.64 -6.96
CA ILE A 2 -0.01 6.94 -6.68
C ILE A 2 -0.96 6.02 -7.47
N TYR A 3 -0.73 5.84 -8.77
CA TYR A 3 -1.54 4.96 -9.61
C TYR A 3 -1.59 3.51 -9.10
N SER A 4 -0.43 2.91 -8.81
CA SER A 4 -0.34 1.53 -8.32
C SER A 4 -0.94 1.35 -6.93
N ARG A 5 -0.81 2.34 -6.04
CA ARG A 5 -1.35 2.27 -4.67
C ARG A 5 -2.85 2.58 -4.62
N GLY A 6 -3.37 3.44 -5.49
CA GLY A 6 -4.81 3.69 -5.61
C GLY A 6 -5.60 2.47 -6.12
N ALA A 7 -4.96 1.58 -6.87
CA ALA A 7 -5.56 0.31 -7.33
C ALA A 7 -5.34 -0.88 -6.36
N SER A 8 -4.75 -0.65 -5.19
CA SER A 8 -4.43 -1.72 -4.24
C SER A 8 -5.67 -2.21 -3.46
N ALA A 9 -5.58 -3.43 -2.92
CA ALA A 9 -6.64 -4.00 -2.08
C ALA A 9 -6.94 -3.12 -0.85
N ASP A 10 -5.91 -2.51 -0.25
CA ASP A 10 -6.05 -1.59 0.88
C ASP A 10 -6.88 -0.34 0.52
N ALA A 11 -6.74 0.16 -0.70
CA ALA A 11 -7.54 1.31 -1.15
C ALA A 11 -9.03 0.96 -1.24
N LYS A 12 -9.33 -0.24 -1.75
CA LYS A 12 -10.70 -0.77 -1.78
C LYS A 12 -11.24 -0.99 -0.36
N GLU A 13 -10.45 -1.60 0.52
CA GLU A 13 -10.82 -1.89 1.89
C GLU A 13 -11.14 -0.62 2.69
N GLY A 14 -10.32 0.43 2.59
CA GLY A 14 -10.57 1.69 3.29
C GLY A 14 -11.88 2.36 2.86
N VAL A 15 -12.25 2.26 1.58
CA VAL A 15 -13.55 2.76 1.09
C VAL A 15 -14.69 1.91 1.64
N MET A 16 -14.58 0.58 1.58
CA MET A 16 -15.62 -0.33 2.07
C MET A 16 -15.84 -0.20 3.58
N SER A 17 -14.77 -0.18 4.37
CA SER A 17 -14.85 -0.06 5.84
C SER A 17 -15.47 1.26 6.27
N PHE A 18 -15.19 2.34 5.54
CA PHE A 18 -15.82 3.64 5.76
C PHE A 18 -17.33 3.59 5.51
N LEU A 19 -17.75 3.00 4.39
CA LEU A 19 -19.18 2.85 4.05
C LEU A 19 -19.91 1.95 5.05
N GLU A 20 -19.25 0.89 5.52
CA GLU A 20 -19.79 -0.09 6.48
C GLU A 20 -19.68 0.38 7.94
N LYS A 21 -19.04 1.53 8.20
CA LYS A 21 -18.79 2.09 9.55
C LYS A 21 -18.10 1.10 10.49
N ARG A 22 -17.13 0.34 9.97
CA ARG A 22 -16.32 -0.61 10.74
C ARG A 22 -14.83 -0.22 10.71
N PRO A 23 -14.01 -0.73 11.65
CA PRO A 23 -12.56 -0.66 11.52
C PRO A 23 -12.09 -1.31 10.21
N ALA A 24 -11.12 -0.69 9.55
CA ALA A 24 -10.48 -1.21 8.35
C ALA A 24 -9.45 -2.29 8.71
N GLU A 25 -9.36 -3.34 7.89
CA GLU A 25 -8.33 -4.37 8.02
C GLU A 25 -7.38 -4.34 6.83
N PHE A 26 -6.30 -3.56 6.96
CA PHE A 26 -5.29 -3.44 5.91
C PHE A 26 -4.35 -4.65 5.92
N THR A 27 -4.40 -5.44 4.84
CA THR A 27 -3.56 -6.64 4.69
C THR A 27 -2.27 -6.38 3.93
N GLY A 28 -2.16 -5.24 3.24
CA GLY A 28 -0.95 -4.88 2.50
C GLY A 28 0.26 -4.69 3.41
N ARG A 29 1.38 -5.33 3.05
CA ARG A 29 2.64 -5.31 3.79
C ARG A 29 3.69 -4.53 3.03
N VAL A 30 4.35 -3.58 3.70
CA VAL A 30 5.44 -2.78 3.12
C VAL A 30 6.58 -3.67 2.61
N SER A 31 6.86 -4.77 3.30
CA SER A 31 7.93 -5.71 2.96
C SER A 31 7.67 -6.55 1.70
N GLN A 32 6.45 -6.56 1.17
CA GLN A 32 6.06 -7.45 0.06
C GLN A 32 5.28 -6.73 -1.05
N ASP A 33 4.43 -5.77 -0.71
CA ASP A 33 3.43 -5.18 -1.61
C ASP A 33 3.80 -3.77 -2.11
N MET A 34 5.04 -3.35 -1.88
CA MET A 34 5.54 -2.08 -2.38
C MET A 34 5.87 -2.19 -3.89
N PRO A 35 5.61 -1.14 -4.69
CA PRO A 35 5.67 -1.28 -6.14
C PRO A 35 7.06 -1.65 -6.67
N SER A 36 7.12 -2.64 -7.57
CA SER A 36 8.37 -3.19 -8.12
C SER A 36 9.13 -2.26 -9.07
N PHE A 37 8.48 -1.18 -9.56
CA PHE A 37 9.13 -0.22 -10.47
C PHE A 37 10.11 0.73 -9.76
N PHE A 38 10.18 0.71 -8.42
CA PHE A 38 11.11 1.52 -7.63
C PHE A 38 11.83 0.60 -6.63
N PRO A 39 13.17 0.64 -6.53
CA PRO A 39 13.94 -0.25 -5.66
C PRO A 39 13.90 0.24 -4.20
N TRP A 40 12.72 0.19 -3.59
CA TRP A 40 12.52 0.59 -2.19
C TRP A 40 13.22 -0.33 -1.19
N TRP A 41 13.62 -1.54 -1.63
CA TRP A 41 14.36 -2.52 -0.84
C TRP A 41 15.88 -2.24 -0.79
N GLU A 42 16.37 -1.32 -1.63
CA GLU A 42 17.78 -0.94 -1.64
C GLU A 42 18.01 0.24 -0.69
N GLU A 43 18.88 0.04 0.30
CA GLU A 43 19.31 1.12 1.18
C GLU A 43 20.22 2.07 0.38
N LYS A 44 19.92 3.37 0.43
CA LYS A 44 20.74 4.36 -0.25
C LYS A 44 22.08 4.50 0.46
N GLU A 45 23.17 4.29 -0.28
CA GLU A 45 24.50 4.66 0.21
C GLU A 45 24.59 6.18 0.34
N TYR A 46 24.95 6.66 1.53
CA TYR A 46 25.32 8.05 1.74
C TYR A 46 26.74 8.26 1.21
N LYS A 47 26.92 9.20 0.28
CA LYS A 47 28.24 9.66 -0.19
C LYS A 47 28.58 10.99 0.45
#